data_AF-A0AA85JG21-F1
#
_entry.id   AF-A0AA85JG21-F1
#
_cell.length_a   1.000
_cell.length_b   1.000
_cell.length_c   1.000
_cell.angle_alpha   90.00
_cell.angle_beta   90.00
_cell.angle_gamma   90.00
#
_symmetry.space_group_name_H-M   'P 1'
#
loop_
_entity.id
_entity.type
_entity.pdbx_description
1 polymer ?
#
loop_
_entity_poly.entity_id
_entity_poly.type
_entity_poly.pdbx_seq_one_letter_code
_entity_poly.pdbx_strand_id
1 'polypeptide(L)'
;MGILDIVKDEMPAKDFENSSIIIVPKPGFCVKLKSKKNEKVFVNICISDKVPAPRRITEDELREILDDIENSPPFKVPMCIGEPHAEVDSGTANQLQFIEIRSIY
;
A
#
# COMPACT_ATOMS: atom_id res chain seq x y z
N MET A 1 44.49 21.42 21.43
CA MET A 1 43.27 20.63 21.19
C MET A 1 42.12 21.61 21.10
N GLY A 2 41.71 21.95 19.88
CA GLY A 2 40.70 22.97 19.61
C GLY A 2 39.32 22.34 19.39
N ILE A 3 38.27 23.08 19.75
CA ILE A 3 36.85 22.72 19.61
C ILE A 3 36.41 22.54 18.13
N LEU A 4 37.28 22.88 17.17
CA LEU A 4 37.03 22.81 15.72
C LEU A 4 37.16 21.40 15.12
N ASP A 5 37.65 20.41 15.86
CA ASP A 5 37.83 19.04 15.35
C ASP A 5 36.60 18.12 15.60
N ILE A 6 35.51 18.64 16.19
CA ILE A 6 34.32 17.83 16.55
C ILE A 6 33.21 17.89 15.48
N VAL A 7 33.29 18.77 14.48
CA VAL A 7 32.23 18.96 13.47
C VAL A 7 32.63 18.42 12.09
N LYS A 8 33.17 17.19 12.04
CA LYS A 8 33.55 16.53 10.77
C LYS A 8 32.87 15.19 10.51
N ASP A 9 31.67 15.01 11.05
CA ASP A 9 30.81 13.92 10.59
C ASP A 9 29.34 14.34 10.47
N GLU A 10 29.12 15.58 10.02
CA GLU A 10 27.85 15.90 9.37
C GLU A 10 27.86 15.22 8.00
N MET A 11 27.32 14.00 7.96
CA MET A 11 26.91 13.36 6.72
C MET A 11 26.06 14.40 5.96
N PRO A 12 26.39 14.72 4.70
CA PRO A 12 25.61 15.69 3.95
C PRO A 12 24.17 15.21 3.95
N ALA A 13 23.26 16.04 4.45
CA ALA A 13 21.84 15.84 4.28
C ALA A 13 21.63 15.67 2.77
N LYS A 14 21.43 14.43 2.33
CA LYS A 14 21.00 14.17 0.96
C LYS A 14 19.67 14.88 0.86
N ASP A 15 19.65 15.98 0.12
CA ASP A 15 18.44 16.59 -0.39
C ASP A 15 17.67 15.46 -1.07
N PHE A 16 16.70 14.88 -0.36
CA PHE A 16 15.67 14.08 -0.98
C PHE A 16 14.88 15.09 -1.81
N GLU A 17 15.34 15.30 -3.04
CA GLU A 17 14.54 15.92 -4.08
C GLU A 17 13.21 15.17 -4.05
N ASN A 18 12.15 15.84 -3.57
CA ASN A 18 10.83 15.24 -3.40
C ASN A 18 10.23 15.02 -4.80
N SER A 19 10.77 14.07 -5.55
CA SER A 19 10.28 13.66 -6.85
C SER A 19 9.01 12.86 -6.63
N SER A 20 7.86 13.46 -6.89
CA SER A 20 6.60 12.73 -6.97
C SER A 20 6.64 11.82 -8.20
N ILE A 21 6.25 10.56 -8.02
CA ILE A 21 6.16 9.60 -9.12
C ILE A 21 4.71 9.36 -9.49
N ILE A 22 4.37 9.52 -10.77
CA ILE A 22 3.06 9.13 -11.28
C ILE A 22 3.09 7.61 -11.54
N ILE A 23 2.15 6.90 -10.92
CA ILE A 23 2.00 5.45 -11.03
C ILE A 23 0.73 5.17 -11.83
N VAL A 24 0.88 4.50 -12.97
CA VAL A 24 -0.23 3.90 -13.71
C VAL A 24 -0.14 2.39 -13.50
N PRO A 25 -0.99 1.80 -12.65
CA PRO A 25 -0.86 0.38 -12.31
C PRO A 25 -1.41 -0.50 -13.43
N LYS A 26 -0.91 -1.74 -13.49
CA LYS A 26 -1.45 -2.80 -14.35
C LYS A 26 -2.69 -3.40 -13.67
N PRO A 27 -3.78 -3.69 -14.39
CA PRO A 27 -4.93 -4.38 -13.83
C PRO A 27 -4.53 -5.76 -13.28
N GLY A 28 -5.05 -6.12 -12.11
CA GLY A 28 -4.98 -7.46 -11.54
C GLY A 28 -6.35 -8.11 -11.52
N PHE A 29 -7.05 -8.02 -10.38
CA PHE A 29 -8.39 -8.58 -10.21
C PHE A 29 -9.33 -7.62 -9.49
N CYS A 30 -10.63 -7.83 -9.66
CA CYS A 30 -11.68 -7.04 -9.03
C CYS A 30 -12.41 -7.88 -7.98
N VAL A 31 -12.56 -7.34 -6.76
CA VAL A 31 -13.26 -7.98 -5.65
C VAL A 31 -14.58 -7.27 -5.44
N LYS A 32 -15.69 -8.03 -5.50
CA LYS A 32 -17.02 -7.53 -5.16
C LYS A 32 -17.31 -7.77 -3.69
N LEU A 33 -17.64 -6.71 -2.97
CA LEU A 33 -17.91 -6.70 -1.54
C LEU A 33 -19.27 -6.02 -1.26
N LYS A 34 -19.69 -6.08 0.00
CA LYS A 34 -20.83 -5.33 0.52
C LYS A 34 -20.39 -4.47 1.69
N SER A 35 -20.81 -3.21 1.72
CA SER A 35 -20.57 -2.32 2.85
C SER A 35 -21.40 -2.75 4.07
N LYS A 36 -21.10 -2.18 5.25
CA LYS A 36 -21.95 -2.35 6.45
C LYS A 36 -23.40 -1.86 6.24
N LYS A 37 -23.64 -1.01 5.24
CA LYS A 37 -24.97 -0.53 4.82
C LYS A 37 -25.59 -1.38 3.70
N ASN A 38 -24.99 -2.53 3.37
CA ASN A 38 -25.43 -3.44 2.31
C ASN A 38 -25.36 -2.83 0.90
N GLU A 39 -24.54 -1.80 0.69
CA GLU A 39 -24.25 -1.23 -0.62
C GLU A 39 -23.19 -2.08 -1.33
N LYS A 40 -23.28 -2.16 -2.66
CA LYS A 40 -22.25 -2.85 -3.46
C LYS A 40 -20.97 -2.01 -3.49
N VAL A 41 -19.84 -2.63 -3.17
CA VAL A 41 -18.52 -2.01 -3.22
C VAL A 41 -17.62 -2.89 -4.09
N PHE A 42 -16.78 -2.27 -4.90
CA PHE A 42 -15.82 -2.99 -5.73
C PHE A 42 -14.42 -2.52 -5.37
N VAL A 43 -13.48 -3.45 -5.30
CA VAL A 43 -12.08 -3.13 -4.98
C VAL A 43 -11.23 -3.69 -6.10
N ASN A 44 -10.55 -2.81 -6.83
CA ASN A 44 -9.61 -3.20 -7.86
C ASN A 44 -8.25 -3.42 -7.19
N ILE A 45 -7.76 -4.65 -7.24
CA ILE A 45 -6.40 -4.97 -6.85
C ILE A 45 -5.56 -4.87 -8.11
N CYS A 46 -4.75 -3.83 -8.17
CA CYS A 46 -3.88 -3.51 -9.31
C CYS A 46 -2.41 -3.67 -8.90
N ILE A 47 -1.55 -3.83 -9.90
CA ILE A 47 -0.15 -4.20 -9.71
C ILE A 47 0.78 -3.11 -10.24
N SER A 48 1.81 -2.73 -9.49
CA SER A 48 2.82 -1.77 -9.95
C SER A 48 4.19 -2.09 -9.37
N ASP A 49 5.18 -2.21 -10.24
CA ASP A 49 6.61 -2.33 -9.90
C ASP A 49 7.19 -1.09 -9.21
N LYS A 50 6.51 0.05 -9.32
CA LYS A 50 6.85 1.30 -8.61
C LYS A 50 6.47 1.30 -7.12
N VAL A 51 5.63 0.38 -6.67
CA VAL A 51 5.32 0.21 -5.23
C VAL A 51 6.42 -0.67 -4.63
N PRO A 52 6.96 -0.39 -3.43
CA PRO A 52 8.04 -1.18 -2.83
C PRO A 52 7.53 -2.49 -2.22
N ALA A 53 8.29 -3.57 -2.37
CA ALA A 53 7.85 -4.89 -1.91
C ALA A 53 7.83 -5.00 -0.39
N PRO A 54 6.85 -5.72 0.19
CA PRO A 54 6.89 -6.02 1.61
C PRO A 54 8.11 -6.88 1.93
N ARG A 55 8.46 -6.94 3.21
CA ARG A 55 9.51 -7.85 3.68
C ARG A 55 9.16 -9.28 3.26
N ARG A 56 10.14 -10.01 2.73
CA ARG A 56 9.96 -11.45 2.43
C ARG A 56 9.88 -12.19 3.76
N ILE A 57 8.79 -12.93 3.93
CA ILE A 57 8.57 -13.89 5.01
C ILE A 57 7.95 -15.14 4.42
N THR A 58 8.08 -16.25 5.13
CA THR A 58 7.41 -17.50 4.76
C THR A 58 5.93 -17.46 5.13
N GLU A 59 5.16 -18.40 4.60
CA GLU A 59 3.75 -18.53 4.97
C GLU A 59 3.58 -18.91 6.45
N ASP A 60 4.47 -19.74 6.97
CA ASP A 60 4.44 -20.17 8.38
C ASP A 60 4.80 -19.01 9.33
N GLU A 61 5.81 -18.22 8.99
CA GLU A 61 6.13 -16.98 9.73
C GLU A 61 4.95 -16.00 9.72
N LEU A 62 4.23 -15.89 8.59
CA LEU A 62 3.03 -15.06 8.52
C LEU A 62 1.91 -15.59 9.42
N ARG A 63 1.72 -16.92 9.46
CA ARG A 63 0.73 -17.56 10.35
C ARG A 63 1.04 -17.27 11.82
N GLU A 64 2.29 -17.45 12.24
CA GLU A 64 2.72 -17.16 13.61
C GLU A 64 2.42 -15.71 14.01
N ILE A 65 2.68 -14.75 13.10
CA ILE A 65 2.36 -13.33 13.34
C ILE A 65 0.85 -13.09 13.47
N LEU A 66 0.03 -13.82 12.72
CA LEU A 66 -1.43 -13.68 12.75
C LEU A 66 -2.07 -14.38 13.96
N ASP A 67 -1.45 -15.45 14.47
CA ASP A 67 -1.92 -16.16 15.65
C ASP A 67 -1.64 -15.39 16.94
N ASP A 68 -0.55 -14.61 16.98
CA ASP A 68 -0.17 -13.76 18.11
C ASP A 68 0.09 -12.30 17.68
N ILE A 69 -0.97 -11.62 17.22
CA ILE A 69 -0.90 -10.23 16.73
C ILE A 69 -0.44 -9.25 17.83
N GLU A 70 -0.75 -9.53 19.09
CA GLU A 70 -0.44 -8.62 20.21
C GLU A 70 1.05 -8.64 20.58
N ASN A 71 1.70 -9.81 20.51
CA ASN A 71 3.11 -9.94 20.89
C ASN A 71 4.07 -10.01 19.69
N SER A 72 3.56 -10.17 18.47
CA SER A 72 4.37 -10.23 17.26
C SER A 72 4.70 -8.85 16.67
N PRO A 73 5.89 -8.66 16.07
CA PRO A 73 6.18 -7.45 15.32
C PRO A 73 5.21 -7.27 14.13
N PRO A 74 4.69 -6.04 13.89
CA PRO A 74 3.71 -5.82 12.84
C PRO A 74 4.29 -6.12 11.46
N PHE A 75 3.59 -6.96 10.69
CA PHE A 75 3.86 -7.15 9.26
C PHE A 75 3.20 -6.02 8.45
N LYS A 76 4.00 -5.30 7.65
CA LYS A 76 3.53 -4.16 6.85
C LYS A 76 3.58 -4.50 5.36
N VAL A 77 2.47 -4.27 4.68
CA VAL A 77 2.36 -4.36 3.22
C VAL A 77 2.26 -2.96 2.64
N PRO A 78 3.29 -2.47 1.91
CA PRO A 78 3.20 -1.20 1.21
C PRO A 78 2.13 -1.28 0.13
N MET A 79 1.19 -0.33 0.14
CA MET A 79 0.16 -0.22 -0.90
C MET A 79 -0.28 1.22 -1.06
N CYS A 80 -0.74 1.57 -2.27
CA CYS A 80 -1.43 2.84 -2.50
C CYS A 80 -2.93 2.59 -2.52
N ILE A 81 -3.68 3.30 -1.68
CA ILE A 81 -5.14 3.27 -1.64
C ILE A 81 -5.63 4.48 -2.45
N GLY A 82 -6.27 4.23 -3.58
CA GLY A 82 -6.86 5.25 -4.43
C GLY A 82 -8.07 5.93 -3.79
N GLU A 83 -8.39 7.13 -4.25
CA GLU A 83 -9.62 7.80 -3.86
C GLU A 83 -10.85 7.02 -4.32
N PRO A 84 -11.90 6.95 -3.51
CA PRO A 84 -13.20 6.44 -3.91
C PRO A 84 -13.72 7.08 -5.20
N HIS A 85 -14.04 6.27 -6.21
CA HIS A 85 -14.72 6.77 -7.42
C HIS A 85 -15.93 5.92 -7.80
N ALA A 86 -16.79 6.54 -8.59
CA ALA A 86 -18.09 6.05 -9.02
C ALA A 86 -18.01 5.35 -10.39
N GLU A 87 -18.42 4.08 -10.49
CA GLU A 87 -18.63 3.42 -11.79
C GLU A 87 -19.97 2.66 -11.87
N VAL A 88 -20.31 2.19 -13.06
CA VAL A 88 -21.58 1.51 -13.39
C VAL A 88 -21.43 -0.01 -13.28
N ASP A 89 -22.31 -0.68 -12.52
CA ASP A 89 -22.42 -2.14 -12.51
C ASP A 89 -23.16 -2.62 -13.77
N SER A 90 -22.63 -3.62 -14.47
CA SER A 90 -23.29 -4.20 -15.65
C SER A 90 -24.67 -4.81 -15.35
N GLY A 91 -24.97 -5.10 -14.07
CA GLY A 91 -26.26 -5.68 -13.65
C GLY A 91 -27.27 -4.68 -13.06
N THR A 92 -26.86 -3.47 -12.70
CA THR A 92 -27.73 -2.44 -12.10
C THR A 92 -27.13 -1.06 -12.39
N ALA A 93 -27.93 -0.11 -12.87
CA ALA A 93 -27.51 1.28 -13.16
C ALA A 93 -27.14 2.11 -11.91
N ASN A 94 -26.58 1.48 -10.87
CA ASN A 94 -26.21 2.11 -9.62
C ASN A 94 -24.72 2.45 -9.62
N GLN A 95 -24.42 3.60 -9.03
CA GLN A 95 -23.10 4.13 -8.80
C GLN A 95 -22.40 3.32 -7.69
N LEU A 96 -21.20 2.82 -7.98
CA LEU A 96 -20.43 1.97 -7.07
C LEU A 96 -19.18 2.68 -6.59
N GLN A 97 -18.81 2.45 -5.34
CA GLN A 97 -17.54 2.92 -4.82
C GLN A 97 -16.42 1.94 -5.18
N PHE A 98 -15.46 2.40 -5.96
CA PHE A 98 -14.22 1.69 -6.28
C PHE A 98 -13.08 2.14 -5.39
N ILE A 99 -12.31 1.20 -4.89
CA ILE A 99 -11.04 1.46 -4.21
C ILE A 99 -9.95 0.73 -5.00
N GLU A 100 -8.98 1.48 -5.51
CA GLU A 100 -7.81 0.87 -6.13
C GLU A 100 -6.74 0.61 -5.07
N ILE A 101 -6.40 -0.65 -4.85
CA ILE A 101 -5.24 -1.04 -4.06
C ILE A 101 -4.13 -1.37 -5.02
N ARG A 102 -3.03 -0.60 -4.97
CA ARG A 102 -1.84 -0.87 -5.78
C ARG A 102 -0.86 -1.68 -4.94
N SER A 103 -0.63 -2.93 -5.33
CA SER A 103 0.32 -3.86 -4.71
C SER A 103 1.35 -4.32 -5.75
N ILE A 104 2.29 -5.20 -5.41
CA ILE A 104 3.29 -5.75 -6.35
C ILE A 104 2.95 -7.16 -6.82
N TYR A 105 2.02 -7.82 -6.15
CA TYR A 105 1.69 -9.23 -6.41
C TYR A 105 0.87 -9.40 -7.67
#